data_AF-A0A453AII8-F1
#
_entry.id   AF-A0A453AII8-F1
#
_cell.length_a   1.000
_cell.length_b   1.000
_cell.length_c   1.000
_cell.angle_alpha   90.00
_cell.angle_beta   90.00
_cell.angle_gamma   90.00
#
_symmetry.space_group_name_H-M   'P 1'
#
loop_
_entity.id
_entity.type
_entity.pdbx_description
1 polymer ?
#
loop_
_entity_poly.entity_id
_entity_poly.type
_entity_poly.pdbx_seq_one_letter_code
_entity_poly.pdbx_strand_id
1 'polypeptide(L)'
;LYLEPGRLIRFVRALDDGHYPEDPGNEGWRQIWFRGRSAFRLRDDLGFLLGAGVYHRNIAMCVRAGRHGRLTPLVVDLPDGGYGDTLEIVVFRADTPAYNELRHPDVHAE
;
A
#
# COMPACT_ATOMS: atom_id res chain seq x y z
N LEU A 1 -11.21 27.43 1.36
CA LEU A 1 -11.34 25.98 1.14
C LEU A 1 -9.95 25.37 1.29
N TYR A 2 -9.63 24.82 2.45
CA TYR A 2 -8.39 24.06 2.62
C TYR A 2 -8.60 22.73 1.89
N LEU A 3 -7.90 22.51 0.77
CA LEU A 3 -7.80 21.17 0.21
C LEU A 3 -7.00 20.33 1.21
N GLU A 4 -7.54 19.18 1.60
CA GLU A 4 -6.79 18.19 2.36
C GLU A 4 -5.43 17.98 1.67
N PRO A 5 -4.31 18.12 2.40
CA PRO A 5 -3.00 17.94 1.82
C PRO A 5 -2.89 16.50 1.34
N GLY A 6 -2.35 16.32 0.14
CA GLY A 6 -2.24 15.01 -0.46
C GLY A 6 -0.81 14.45 -0.35
N ARG A 7 -0.62 13.14 -0.49
CA ARG A 7 0.63 12.55 -1.01
C ARG A 7 0.54 11.75 -2.33
N LEU A 8 1.61 11.80 -3.15
CA LEU A 8 1.74 10.87 -4.28
C LEU A 8 2.01 9.47 -3.74
N ILE A 9 1.15 8.52 -4.09
CA ILE A 9 1.33 7.10 -3.77
C ILE A 9 1.83 6.41 -5.03
N ARG A 10 2.98 5.75 -4.93
CA ARG A 10 3.49 4.85 -5.96
C ARG A 10 3.31 3.44 -5.44
N PHE A 11 2.67 2.56 -6.21
CA PHE A 11 2.31 1.24 -5.71
C PHE A 11 2.44 0.16 -6.76
N VAL A 12 2.65 -1.07 -6.29
CA VAL A 12 2.77 -2.27 -7.12
C VAL A 12 2.11 -3.45 -6.43
N ARG A 13 1.58 -4.39 -7.22
CA ARG A 13 1.11 -5.67 -6.71
C ARG A 13 2.30 -6.64 -6.59
N ALA A 14 2.45 -7.27 -5.44
CA ALA A 14 3.28 -8.46 -5.32
C ALA A 14 2.58 -9.68 -5.92
N LEU A 15 3.36 -10.56 -6.55
CA LEU A 15 2.95 -11.90 -6.89
C LEU A 15 2.64 -12.70 -5.61
N ASP A 16 1.98 -13.85 -5.77
CA ASP A 16 1.53 -14.66 -4.62
C ASP A 16 2.72 -15.25 -3.80
N ASP A 17 3.90 -15.34 -4.41
CA ASP A 17 5.18 -15.72 -3.78
C ASP A 17 5.95 -14.53 -3.17
N GLY A 18 5.43 -13.31 -3.34
CA GLY A 18 5.96 -12.09 -2.75
C GLY A 18 6.95 -11.35 -3.64
N HIS A 19 7.24 -11.87 -4.84
CA HIS A 19 8.07 -11.16 -5.80
C HIS A 19 7.32 -9.96 -6.40
N TYR A 20 8.04 -8.86 -6.60
CA TYR A 20 7.55 -7.66 -7.26
C TYR A 20 8.75 -6.96 -7.93
N PRO A 21 8.53 -6.15 -8.98
CA PRO A 21 9.62 -5.41 -9.60
C PRO A 21 10.22 -4.43 -8.59
N GLU A 22 11.47 -4.65 -8.19
CA GLU A 22 12.12 -3.80 -7.18
C GLU A 22 12.37 -2.37 -7.67
N ASP A 23 12.53 -2.16 -8.97
CA ASP A 23 12.76 -0.83 -9.53
C ASP A 23 11.42 -0.05 -9.63
N PRO A 24 11.26 1.08 -8.91
CA PRO A 24 10.05 1.91 -9.01
C PRO A 24 9.78 2.50 -10.39
N GLY A 25 10.78 2.49 -11.30
CA GLY A 25 10.63 2.88 -12.70
C GLY A 25 10.07 1.79 -13.62
N ASN A 26 9.89 0.55 -13.12
CA ASN A 26 9.31 -0.54 -13.88
C ASN A 26 7.82 -0.31 -14.17
N GLU A 27 7.32 -0.76 -15.32
CA GLU A 27 5.93 -0.61 -15.77
C GLU A 27 4.87 -1.23 -14.83
N GLY A 28 5.27 -2.17 -13.98
CA GLY A 28 4.40 -2.74 -12.95
C GLY A 28 4.03 -1.75 -11.83
N TRP A 29 4.83 -0.68 -11.64
CA TRP A 29 4.52 0.38 -10.69
C TRP A 29 3.53 1.38 -11.27
N ARG A 30 2.54 1.72 -10.46
CA ARG A 30 1.50 2.69 -10.79
C ARG A 30 1.49 3.82 -9.78
N GLN A 31 0.88 4.94 -10.14
CA GLN A 31 0.86 6.13 -9.30
C GLN A 31 -0.55 6.69 -9.17
N ILE A 32 -0.91 7.14 -7.97
CA ILE A 32 -2.12 7.91 -7.72
C ILE A 32 -1.87 9.09 -6.81
N TRP A 33 -2.67 10.12 -7.03
CA TRP A 33 -2.79 11.26 -6.14
C TRP A 33 -3.78 10.85 -5.02
N PHE A 34 -3.31 10.56 -3.79
CA PHE A 34 -4.18 10.27 -2.64
C PHE A 34 -4.38 11.47 -1.71
N ARG A 35 -5.63 11.84 -1.44
CA ARG A 35 -5.97 12.93 -0.52
C ARG A 35 -6.57 12.39 0.78
N GLY A 36 -6.08 12.93 1.90
CA GLY A 36 -6.46 12.50 3.24
C GLY A 36 -5.44 11.53 3.83
N ARG A 37 -5.84 10.89 4.94
CA ARG A 37 -4.93 10.10 5.77
C ARG A 37 -5.37 8.65 6.04
N SER A 38 -6.61 8.32 5.73
CA SER A 38 -7.19 7.04 6.12
C SER A 38 -6.51 5.87 5.39
N ALA A 39 -5.88 4.97 6.13
CA ALA A 39 -5.29 3.75 5.56
C ALA A 39 -6.38 2.84 4.99
N PHE A 40 -7.56 2.83 5.61
CA PHE A 40 -8.72 2.10 5.10
C PHE A 40 -9.16 2.62 3.72
N ARG A 41 -9.30 3.94 3.56
CA ARG A 41 -9.64 4.53 2.24
C ARG A 41 -8.58 4.27 1.20
N LEU A 42 -7.30 4.39 1.58
CA LEU A 42 -6.20 4.08 0.65
C LEU A 42 -6.25 2.61 0.21
N ARG A 43 -6.57 1.69 1.14
CA ARG A 43 -6.75 0.27 0.82
C ARG A 43 -7.85 0.07 -0.22
N ASP A 44 -8.99 0.71 -0.04
CA ASP A 44 -10.12 0.61 -0.98
C ASP A 44 -9.72 1.14 -2.37
N ASP A 45 -9.08 2.31 -2.45
CA ASP A 45 -8.61 2.90 -3.70
C ASP A 45 -7.61 1.97 -4.42
N LEU A 46 -6.61 1.47 -3.70
CA LEU A 46 -5.62 0.56 -4.28
C LEU A 46 -6.25 -0.77 -4.70
N GLY A 47 -7.13 -1.35 -3.89
CA GLY A 47 -7.85 -2.57 -4.20
C GLY A 47 -8.68 -2.44 -5.48
N PHE A 48 -9.39 -1.31 -5.64
CA PHE A 48 -10.13 -1.00 -6.86
C PHE A 48 -9.21 -0.91 -8.08
N LEU A 49 -8.12 -0.14 -7.98
CA LEU A 49 -7.16 0.05 -9.08
C LEU A 49 -6.44 -1.24 -9.47
N LEU A 50 -6.21 -2.15 -8.53
CA LEU A 50 -5.59 -3.46 -8.78
C LEU A 50 -6.57 -4.49 -9.35
N GLY A 51 -7.82 -4.12 -9.58
CA GLY A 51 -8.84 -5.04 -10.09
C GLY A 51 -9.16 -6.15 -9.10
N ALA A 52 -8.96 -5.93 -7.79
CA ALA A 52 -9.31 -6.91 -6.76
C ALA A 52 -10.84 -7.10 -6.61
N GLY A 53 -11.65 -6.36 -7.37
CA GLY A 53 -13.10 -6.46 -7.36
C GLY A 53 -13.70 -6.13 -5.99
N VAL A 54 -14.76 -6.85 -5.60
CA VAL A 54 -15.45 -6.69 -4.32
C VAL A 54 -14.58 -7.16 -3.12
N TYR A 55 -13.37 -7.68 -3.36
CA TYR A 55 -12.45 -8.22 -2.36
C TYR A 55 -11.29 -7.26 -2.01
N HIS A 56 -11.47 -5.94 -2.17
CA HIS A 56 -10.49 -4.91 -1.78
C HIS A 56 -10.09 -4.96 -0.30
N ARG A 57 -10.90 -5.60 0.55
CA ARG A 57 -10.58 -5.86 1.97
C ARG A 57 -9.51 -6.93 2.17
N ASN A 58 -9.22 -7.72 1.14
CA ASN A 58 -8.29 -8.85 1.18
C ASN A 58 -6.90 -8.46 0.68
N ILE A 59 -6.40 -7.29 1.07
CA ILE A 59 -5.03 -6.87 0.72
C ILE A 59 -4.30 -6.29 1.94
N ALA A 60 -3.02 -6.64 2.08
CA ALA A 60 -2.09 -5.93 2.93
C ALA A 60 -1.35 -4.86 2.11
N MET A 61 -1.10 -3.71 2.74
CA MET A 61 -0.29 -2.65 2.19
C MET A 61 0.99 -2.54 3.02
N CYS A 62 2.14 -2.56 2.37
CA CYS A 62 3.43 -2.41 3.02
C CYS A 62 4.17 -1.21 2.45
N VAL A 63 4.54 -0.25 3.29
CA VAL A 63 5.40 0.88 2.93
C VAL A 63 6.82 0.37 2.71
N ARG A 64 7.45 0.89 1.68
CA ARG A 64 8.86 0.66 1.35
C ARG A 64 9.62 1.98 1.40
N ALA A 65 10.63 2.07 2.27
CA ALA A 65 11.50 3.24 2.36
C ALA A 65 12.66 3.12 1.36
N GLY A 66 12.37 3.35 0.08
CA GLY A 66 13.34 3.25 -1.03
C GLY A 66 13.66 1.82 -1.47
N ARG A 67 14.45 1.68 -2.55
CA ARG A 67 14.61 0.41 -3.28
C ARG A 67 15.05 -0.80 -2.43
N HIS A 68 15.86 -0.62 -1.40
CA HIS A 68 16.26 -1.76 -0.56
C HIS A 68 15.71 -1.62 0.87
N GLY A 69 14.75 -0.72 1.05
CA GLY A 69 14.07 -0.51 2.31
C GLY A 69 13.25 -1.74 2.70
N ARG A 70 13.27 -2.06 4.00
CA ARG A 70 12.44 -3.12 4.56
C ARG A 70 10.96 -2.76 4.38
N LEU A 71 10.17 -3.73 3.95
CA LEU A 71 8.72 -3.61 3.91
C LEU A 71 8.17 -3.49 5.33
N THR A 72 7.44 -2.41 5.57
CA THR A 72 6.78 -2.13 6.85
C THR A 72 5.28 -2.07 6.62
N PRO A 73 4.50 -2.98 7.24
CA PRO A 73 3.06 -2.93 7.16
C PRO A 73 2.44 -1.56 7.47
N LEU A 74 1.54 -1.11 6.61
CA LEU A 74 0.70 0.06 6.85
C LEU A 74 -0.58 -0.38 7.57
N VAL A 75 -0.55 -0.33 8.89
CA VAL A 75 -1.67 -0.72 9.76
C VAL A 75 -2.39 0.47 10.41
N VAL A 76 -1.79 1.66 10.35
CA VAL A 76 -2.35 2.90 10.89
C VAL A 76 -2.52 3.95 9.80
N ASP A 77 -3.37 4.94 10.07
CA ASP A 77 -3.55 6.10 9.20
C ASP A 77 -2.23 6.83 8.93
N LEU A 78 -2.13 7.42 7.75
CA LEU A 78 -0.99 8.21 7.33
C LEU A 78 -0.79 9.41 8.28
N PRO A 79 0.46 9.85 8.49
CA PRO A 79 0.75 11.03 9.30
C PRO A 79 0.13 12.29 8.67
N ASP A 80 -0.26 13.22 9.54
CA ASP A 80 -0.71 14.56 9.15
C ASP A 80 0.40 15.32 8.43
N GLY A 81 0.00 16.16 7.47
CA GLY A 81 0.94 16.96 6.68
C GLY A 81 1.29 16.30 5.36
N GLY A 82 0.30 16.09 4.47
CA GLY A 82 0.46 15.69 3.07
C GLY A 82 1.25 16.71 2.22
N TYR A 83 2.46 17.01 2.66
CA TYR A 83 3.50 17.78 2.01
C TYR A 83 4.77 16.98 2.28
N GLY A 84 5.06 16.02 1.40
CA GLY A 84 6.15 15.09 1.63
C GLY A 84 6.23 13.99 0.58
N ASP A 85 7.37 13.31 0.59
CA ASP A 85 7.87 12.39 -0.42
C ASP A 85 6.87 11.34 -0.91
N THR A 86 7.13 10.85 -2.12
CA THR A 86 6.36 9.74 -2.71
C THR A 86 6.38 8.55 -1.77
N LEU A 87 5.20 8.08 -1.36
CA LEU A 87 5.09 6.87 -0.55
C LEU A 87 5.03 5.67 -1.49
N GLU A 88 6.04 4.80 -1.38
CA GLU A 88 6.07 3.55 -2.12
C GLU A 88 5.37 2.45 -1.33
N ILE A 89 4.38 1.82 -1.94
CA ILE A 89 3.55 0.79 -1.30
C ILE A 89 3.58 -0.49 -2.15
N VAL A 90 3.98 -1.60 -1.52
CA VAL A 90 3.82 -2.93 -2.09
C VAL A 90 2.53 -3.54 -1.54
N VAL A 91 1.67 -4.01 -2.43
CA VAL A 91 0.36 -4.57 -2.08
C VAL A 91 0.40 -6.08 -2.22
N PHE A 92 0.03 -6.78 -1.15
CA PHE A 92 -0.04 -8.24 -1.09
C PHE A 92 -1.50 -8.67 -1.04
N ARG A 93 -1.87 -9.67 -1.84
CA ARG A 93 -3.21 -10.26 -1.78
C ARG A 93 -3.30 -11.20 -0.59
N ALA A 94 -4.39 -11.16 0.17
CA ALA A 94 -4.66 -12.12 1.22
C ALA A 94 -4.75 -13.55 0.65
N ASP A 95 -4.63 -14.52 1.55
CA ASP A 95 -4.63 -15.95 1.22
C ASP A 95 -3.51 -16.34 0.24
N THR A 96 -2.41 -15.59 0.24
CA THR A 96 -1.18 -15.92 -0.48
C THR A 96 -0.07 -16.27 0.50
N PRO A 97 0.88 -17.14 0.12
CA PRO A 97 2.08 -17.40 0.93
C PRO A 97 2.76 -16.11 1.39
N ALA A 98 2.96 -15.17 0.47
CA ALA A 98 3.63 -13.91 0.76
C ALA A 98 2.87 -13.06 1.80
N TYR A 99 1.55 -13.02 1.73
CA TYR A 99 0.75 -12.33 2.74
C TYR A 99 0.88 -12.97 4.11
N ASN A 100 0.87 -14.30 4.18
CA ASN A 100 0.97 -15.04 5.44
C ASN A 100 2.34 -14.89 6.12
N GLU A 101 3.38 -14.60 5.33
CA GLU A 101 4.73 -14.30 5.84
C GLU A 101 4.86 -12.88 6.39
N LEU A 102 3.93 -11.97 6.05
CA LEU A 102 3.93 -10.63 6.60
C LEU A 102 3.67 -10.69 8.10
N ARG A 103 4.69 -10.35 8.88
CA ARG A 103 4.55 -10.18 10.33
C ARG A 103 3.84 -8.86 10.61
N HIS A 104 2.52 -8.92 10.61
CA HIS A 104 1.67 -7.83 11.06
C HIS A 104 1.45 -7.94 12.57
N PRO A 105 1.44 -6.83 13.33
CA PRO A 105 0.68 -6.78 14.57
C PRO A 105 -0.75 -7.15 14.22
N ASP A 106 -1.34 -8.11 14.93
CA ASP A 106 -2.72 -8.49 14.73
C ASP A 106 -3.63 -7.29 15.02
N VAL A 107 -4.19 -6.69 13.97
CA VAL A 107 -5.13 -5.55 14.06
C VAL A 107 -6.55 -6.00 14.41
N HIS A 108 -6.78 -7.32 14.49
CA HIS A 108 -8.02 -7.97 14.87
C HIS A 108 -7.91 -8.76 16.19
N ALA A 109 -6.86 -8.51 16.99
CA ALA A 109 -6.84 -8.96 18.37
C ALA A 109 -7.94 -8.22 19.15
N GLU A 110 -9.13 -8.82 19.21
CA GLU A 110 -10.19 -8.48 20.16
C GLU A 110 -9.83 -8.93 21.58
#